data_AF-A0A7V3VUK2-F1
#
_entry.id   AF-A0A7V3VUK2-F1
#
_cell.length_a   1.000
_cell.length_b   1.000
_cell.length_c   1.000
_cell.angle_alpha   90.00
_cell.angle_beta   90.00
_cell.angle_gamma   90.00
#
_symmetry.space_group_name_H-M   'P 1'
#
loop_
_entity.id
_entity.type
_entity.pdbx_description
1 polymer ?
#
loop_
_entity_poly.entity_id
_entity_poly.type
_entity_poly.pdbx_seq_one_letter_code
_entity_poly.pdbx_strand_id
1 'polypeptide(L)'
;MPLLIHGYTYNVGPGMPYDSIGAVPLESLNPGDTVKIHYRQTPYHEKWVIARTGIQNSPIVFYGVPSGNGALPVIDGRNAVTRLQLDYWSENRGIINIGGSSIPNQTPNYIIIENLEIRSARPPYTFYNDQGNLTSYAENASTIYVVEGSNITIRNCILHDCGNGFFVAHQGKNILIEGCYIYDNGIENSIYEHNNYTEAQGIIFQYNYFSNLRAGCLGNNLKDRSSGCVIRYNWIEYGNRQLDLVDSDYPEIYNDTSYRKTFVYGNIIIEQLDEGNSQIVHYGGDSGDTTHYRHGRLYFYNNTVISKRSGNTTLFRLSTNLESCDARNNIFYVTASGNRLAMLAEYGTLIARHNWLKPNWVISHSTFQGTFIDSGGMITGNEPGFVDFNNEDFHLLSTSQCRDAGTNLAPEVFPQYNVIYQYVKHQQYENGPYDGIFDIGAFEYSAGGVVEEDGARNKGEIVISSLLTSRAIEFKSLKSGGGLRIYDAQGRIIQSVKIYDSYRLNIENIPPGVYFYILSPNKQRIGKIVLIR
;
A
#
# COMPACT_ATOMS: atom_id res chain seq x y z
N MET A 1 31.48 8.00 -19.31
CA MET A 1 31.13 6.74 -20.03
C MET A 1 29.95 6.12 -19.29
N PRO A 2 28.90 5.61 -19.96
CA PRO A 2 27.87 4.84 -19.27
C PRO A 2 28.54 3.57 -18.72
N LEU A 3 28.44 3.37 -17.41
CA LEU A 3 28.88 2.13 -16.78
C LEU A 3 27.89 1.05 -17.22
N LEU A 4 28.31 0.11 -18.05
CA LEU A 4 27.49 -1.04 -18.40
C LEU A 4 27.48 -1.97 -17.18
N ILE A 5 26.38 -2.00 -16.44
CA ILE A 5 26.20 -2.92 -15.31
C ILE A 5 25.55 -4.18 -15.87
N HIS A 6 26.27 -5.30 -15.82
CA HIS A 6 25.74 -6.62 -16.12
C HIS A 6 25.24 -7.26 -14.83
N GLY A 7 23.92 -7.39 -14.68
CA GLY A 7 23.31 -8.16 -13.60
C GLY A 7 23.28 -9.66 -13.92
N TYR A 8 23.58 -10.49 -12.94
CA TYR A 8 23.46 -11.95 -13.04
C TYR A 8 22.11 -12.43 -12.50
N THR A 9 21.56 -13.50 -13.07
CA THR A 9 20.34 -14.14 -12.55
C THR A 9 20.68 -15.49 -11.93
N TYR A 10 20.58 -15.59 -10.61
CA TYR A 10 20.71 -16.84 -9.85
C TYR A 10 19.34 -17.51 -9.79
N ASN A 11 19.14 -18.61 -10.52
CA ASN A 11 17.89 -19.37 -10.48
C ASN A 11 17.99 -20.46 -9.43
N VAL A 12 17.05 -20.44 -8.49
CA VAL A 12 16.98 -21.33 -7.32
C VAL A 12 15.73 -22.20 -7.39
N GLY A 13 15.86 -23.50 -7.16
CA GLY A 13 14.74 -24.45 -7.07
C GLY A 13 14.92 -25.69 -7.94
N PRO A 14 13.92 -26.59 -7.99
CA PRO A 14 14.04 -27.88 -8.67
C PRO A 14 14.42 -27.73 -10.15
N GLY A 15 15.53 -28.36 -10.54
CA GLY A 15 16.03 -28.34 -11.92
C GLY A 15 16.70 -27.03 -12.34
N MET A 16 16.93 -26.11 -11.40
CA MET A 16 17.70 -24.87 -11.62
C MET A 16 19.18 -25.07 -11.25
N PRO A 17 20.09 -24.17 -11.66
CA PRO A 17 21.51 -24.26 -11.32
C PRO A 17 21.82 -24.27 -9.82
N TYR A 18 20.93 -23.70 -9.00
CA TYR A 18 21.02 -23.73 -7.54
C TYR A 18 19.81 -24.47 -6.97
N ASP A 19 20.01 -25.57 -6.25
CA ASP A 19 18.91 -26.34 -5.65
C ASP A 19 18.30 -25.67 -4.40
N SER A 20 19.04 -24.73 -3.80
CA SER A 20 18.73 -24.06 -2.53
C SER A 20 19.16 -22.59 -2.55
N ILE A 21 18.51 -21.76 -1.73
CA ILE A 21 18.83 -20.33 -1.63
C ILE A 21 20.22 -20.17 -1.03
N GLY A 22 20.54 -20.98 -0.01
CA GLY A 22 21.84 -21.02 0.64
C GLY A 22 22.99 -21.48 -0.27
N ALA A 23 22.74 -22.00 -1.47
CA ALA A 23 23.78 -22.31 -2.45
C ALA A 23 24.22 -21.08 -3.28
N VAL A 24 23.39 -20.04 -3.34
CA VAL A 24 23.73 -18.76 -3.98
C VAL A 24 24.81 -18.06 -3.15
N PRO A 25 25.85 -17.45 -3.78
CA PRO A 25 26.83 -16.64 -3.06
C PRO A 25 26.23 -15.28 -2.71
N LEU A 26 25.28 -15.26 -1.76
CA LEU A 26 24.53 -14.07 -1.33
C LEU A 26 25.44 -12.93 -0.87
N GLU A 27 26.59 -13.27 -0.28
CA GLU A 27 27.65 -12.34 0.11
C GLU A 27 28.26 -11.56 -1.08
N SER A 28 28.06 -12.05 -2.31
CA SER A 28 28.73 -11.58 -3.53
C SER A 28 27.82 -10.81 -4.50
N LEU A 29 26.54 -10.58 -4.17
CA LEU A 29 25.56 -9.95 -5.07
C LEU A 29 25.92 -8.51 -5.47
N ASN A 30 25.90 -8.22 -6.77
CA ASN A 30 26.22 -6.92 -7.35
C ASN A 30 24.97 -6.15 -7.81
N PRO A 31 25.04 -4.82 -8.02
CA PRO A 31 23.94 -4.08 -8.62
C PRO A 31 23.42 -4.75 -9.90
N GLY A 32 22.10 -4.89 -9.99
CA GLY A 32 21.41 -5.57 -11.10
C GLY A 32 21.25 -7.08 -10.94
N ASP A 33 21.90 -7.70 -9.94
CA ASP A 33 21.72 -9.13 -9.70
C ASP A 33 20.30 -9.46 -9.25
N THR A 34 19.79 -10.60 -9.70
CA THR A 34 18.47 -11.13 -9.30
C THR A 34 18.62 -12.56 -8.78
N VAL A 35 18.12 -12.82 -7.58
CA VAL A 35 17.91 -14.17 -7.05
C VAL A 35 16.47 -14.57 -7.34
N LYS A 36 16.26 -15.43 -8.35
CA LYS A 36 14.95 -15.97 -8.73
C LYS A 36 14.68 -17.27 -8.01
N ILE A 37 13.75 -17.24 -7.07
CA ILE A 37 13.38 -18.38 -6.22
C ILE A 37 12.15 -19.02 -6.84
N HIS A 38 12.29 -20.21 -7.42
CA HIS A 38 11.18 -20.90 -8.07
C HIS A 38 10.32 -21.63 -7.06
N TYR A 39 9.01 -21.59 -7.28
CA TYR A 39 8.06 -22.32 -6.46
C TYR A 39 8.40 -23.81 -6.42
N ARG A 40 8.25 -24.40 -5.24
CA ARG A 40 8.23 -25.85 -5.01
C ARG A 40 7.26 -26.17 -3.88
N GLN A 41 6.76 -27.40 -3.86
CA GLN A 41 5.78 -27.84 -2.87
C GLN A 41 6.31 -27.80 -1.43
N THR A 42 7.58 -28.18 -1.24
CA THR A 42 8.25 -28.15 0.06
C THR A 42 8.87 -26.77 0.29
N PRO A 43 8.55 -26.05 1.39
CA PRO A 43 9.13 -24.73 1.65
C PRO A 43 10.67 -24.69 1.63
N TYR A 44 11.21 -23.49 1.42
CA TYR A 44 12.63 -23.19 1.65
C TYR A 44 12.83 -22.96 3.14
N HIS A 45 13.76 -23.70 3.73
CA HIS A 45 14.15 -23.60 5.13
C HIS A 45 15.51 -22.92 5.22
N GLU A 46 15.61 -21.75 4.59
CA GLU A 46 16.80 -20.93 4.55
C GLU A 46 16.45 -19.52 5.00
N LYS A 47 17.38 -18.90 5.71
CA LYS A 47 17.29 -17.50 6.15
C LYS A 47 18.62 -16.80 5.88
N TRP A 48 18.59 -15.48 5.68
CA TRP A 48 19.78 -14.75 5.25
C TRP A 48 19.73 -13.26 5.56
N VAL A 49 20.88 -12.62 5.39
CA VAL A 49 21.03 -11.16 5.40
C VAL A 49 21.30 -10.65 3.99
N ILE A 50 20.76 -9.46 3.69
CA ILE A 50 21.09 -8.66 2.52
C ILE A 50 21.89 -7.47 3.03
N ALA A 51 23.21 -7.48 2.81
CA ALA A 51 24.12 -6.39 3.16
C ALA A 51 24.99 -6.00 1.96
N ARG A 52 24.31 -5.76 0.83
CA ARG A 52 24.87 -5.38 -0.47
C ARG A 52 24.07 -4.22 -1.04
N THR A 53 24.69 -3.46 -1.94
CA THR A 53 24.09 -2.25 -2.52
C THR A 53 23.82 -2.42 -4.01
N GLY A 54 22.57 -2.21 -4.42
CA GLY A 54 22.17 -1.96 -5.79
C GLY A 54 22.21 -0.47 -6.16
N ILE A 55 21.70 -0.12 -7.33
CA ILE A 55 21.50 1.28 -7.75
C ILE A 55 20.11 1.47 -8.36
N GLN A 56 19.65 2.72 -8.49
CA GLN A 56 18.28 3.04 -8.94
C GLN A 56 17.82 2.30 -10.21
N ASN A 57 18.69 2.23 -11.22
CA ASN A 57 18.38 1.57 -12.50
C ASN A 57 18.86 0.11 -12.57
N SER A 58 19.43 -0.42 -11.49
CA SER A 58 19.96 -1.78 -11.39
C SER A 58 19.91 -2.22 -9.91
N PRO A 59 18.71 -2.39 -9.34
CA PRO A 59 18.56 -2.84 -7.96
C PRO A 59 19.06 -4.28 -7.81
N ILE A 60 19.29 -4.70 -6.57
CA ILE A 60 19.41 -6.14 -6.25
C ILE A 60 18.00 -6.65 -5.94
N VAL A 61 17.60 -7.73 -6.60
CA VAL A 61 16.22 -8.24 -6.55
C VAL A 61 16.17 -9.67 -6.02
N PHE A 62 15.34 -9.91 -5.02
CA PHE A 62 14.91 -11.25 -4.61
C PHE A 62 13.49 -11.45 -5.12
N TYR A 63 13.33 -12.33 -6.12
CA TYR A 63 12.09 -12.51 -6.87
C TYR A 63 11.56 -13.93 -6.69
N GLY A 64 10.39 -14.08 -6.11
CA GLY A 64 9.67 -15.36 -6.14
C GLY A 64 8.99 -15.59 -7.49
N VAL A 65 9.25 -16.75 -8.10
CA VAL A 65 8.56 -17.21 -9.31
C VAL A 65 7.37 -18.06 -8.85
N PRO A 66 6.12 -17.59 -9.01
CA PRO A 66 4.95 -18.36 -8.60
C PRO A 66 4.82 -19.68 -9.39
N SER A 67 4.09 -20.62 -8.82
CA SER A 67 3.60 -21.81 -9.54
C SER A 67 2.69 -21.41 -10.71
N GLY A 68 2.37 -22.36 -11.59
CA GLY A 68 1.37 -22.16 -12.65
C GLY A 68 -0.02 -21.74 -12.15
N ASN A 69 -0.33 -21.99 -10.87
CA ASN A 69 -1.60 -21.61 -10.23
C ASN A 69 -1.49 -20.35 -9.36
N GLY A 70 -0.35 -19.66 -9.38
CA GLY A 70 -0.13 -18.42 -8.63
C GLY A 70 0.39 -18.58 -7.19
N ALA A 71 0.55 -19.80 -6.67
CA ALA A 71 1.15 -20.01 -5.35
C ALA A 71 2.61 -19.51 -5.31
N LEU A 72 2.95 -18.71 -4.30
CA LEU A 72 4.29 -18.13 -4.14
C LEU A 72 5.28 -19.14 -3.53
N PRO A 73 6.58 -19.03 -3.80
CA PRO A 73 7.60 -19.74 -3.03
C PRO A 73 7.52 -19.34 -1.55
N VAL A 74 7.55 -20.34 -0.67
CA VAL A 74 7.47 -20.15 0.78
C VAL A 74 8.86 -20.19 1.39
N ILE A 75 9.23 -19.15 2.14
CA ILE A 75 10.41 -19.09 3.00
C ILE A 75 9.96 -19.29 4.44
N ASP A 76 10.38 -20.38 5.07
CA ASP A 76 9.85 -20.88 6.33
C ASP A 76 10.93 -20.88 7.41
N GLY A 77 10.73 -20.09 8.47
CA GLY A 77 11.68 -19.94 9.57
C GLY A 77 11.90 -21.21 10.39
N ARG A 78 11.00 -22.19 10.34
CA ARG A 78 11.08 -23.40 11.18
C ARG A 78 12.27 -24.26 10.79
N ASN A 79 13.20 -24.47 11.71
CA ASN A 79 14.46 -25.18 11.47
C ASN A 79 15.23 -24.59 10.26
N ALA A 80 15.06 -23.29 9.99
CA ALA A 80 15.75 -22.63 8.89
C ALA A 80 17.27 -22.68 9.11
N VAL A 81 18.04 -22.64 8.04
CA VAL A 81 19.49 -22.66 8.08
C VAL A 81 20.04 -21.38 7.48
N THR A 82 20.90 -20.70 8.24
CA THR A 82 21.73 -19.62 7.73
C THR A 82 22.95 -20.22 7.01
N ARG A 83 23.29 -19.68 5.83
CA ARG A 83 24.52 -20.03 5.10
C ARG A 83 25.76 -19.60 5.90
N LEU A 84 26.71 -20.52 6.14
CA LEU A 84 27.92 -20.29 6.96
C LEU A 84 28.93 -19.26 6.40
N GLN A 85 28.77 -18.83 5.14
CA GLN A 85 29.56 -17.77 4.55
C GLN A 85 29.03 -16.36 4.88
N LEU A 86 27.86 -16.26 5.51
CA LEU A 86 27.34 -15.02 6.05
C LEU A 86 27.86 -14.82 7.49
N ASP A 87 27.88 -13.58 7.95
CA ASP A 87 28.19 -13.23 9.35
C ASP A 87 27.41 -11.98 9.69
N TYR A 88 26.34 -12.08 10.49
CA TYR A 88 25.49 -10.93 10.79
C TYR A 88 24.86 -10.99 12.18
N TRP A 89 24.55 -9.82 12.74
CA TRP A 89 23.92 -9.74 14.06
C TRP A 89 22.39 -9.69 13.93
N SER A 90 21.71 -9.88 15.07
CA SER A 90 20.24 -9.94 15.11
C SER A 90 19.66 -11.07 14.26
N GLU A 91 20.37 -12.17 14.08
CA GLU A 91 19.87 -13.35 13.35
C GLU A 91 18.52 -13.83 13.89
N ASN A 92 18.33 -13.76 15.21
CA ASN A 92 17.09 -14.18 15.86
C ASN A 92 15.92 -13.18 15.68
N ARG A 93 16.10 -12.10 14.92
CA ARG A 93 15.11 -11.03 14.72
C ARG A 93 14.44 -11.04 13.34
N GLY A 94 14.91 -11.87 12.40
CA GLY A 94 14.33 -11.91 11.06
C GLY A 94 14.63 -13.20 10.31
N ILE A 95 13.78 -13.52 9.32
CA ILE A 95 14.07 -14.55 8.30
C ILE A 95 14.93 -13.93 7.20
N ILE A 96 14.57 -12.72 6.77
CA ILE A 96 15.38 -11.92 5.86
C ILE A 96 15.78 -10.64 6.60
N ASN A 97 17.05 -10.52 6.98
CA ASN A 97 17.59 -9.27 7.49
C ASN A 97 18.05 -8.38 6.32
N ILE A 98 17.79 -7.09 6.39
CA ILE A 98 18.36 -6.09 5.48
C ILE A 98 19.27 -5.19 6.30
N GLY A 99 20.58 -5.32 6.06
CA GLY A 99 21.63 -4.63 6.79
C GLY A 99 22.04 -5.37 8.07
N GLY A 100 22.95 -4.76 8.82
CA GLY A 100 23.38 -5.27 10.10
C GLY A 100 24.30 -6.50 10.02
N SER A 101 25.36 -6.43 9.21
CA SER A 101 26.18 -7.59 8.84
C SER A 101 27.68 -7.29 8.77
N SER A 102 28.49 -8.28 9.17
CA SER A 102 29.95 -8.33 8.99
C SER A 102 30.33 -8.97 7.66
N ILE A 103 29.54 -9.94 7.15
CA ILE A 103 29.72 -10.57 5.83
C ILE A 103 28.36 -10.82 5.18
N PRO A 104 28.03 -10.12 4.08
CA PRO A 104 28.76 -8.99 3.49
C PRO A 104 28.66 -7.72 4.38
N ASN A 105 29.60 -6.79 4.25
CA ASN A 105 29.62 -5.55 5.04
C ASN A 105 29.39 -4.30 4.16
N GLN A 106 28.14 -4.10 3.72
CA GLN A 106 27.70 -2.87 3.07
C GLN A 106 26.32 -2.47 3.60
N THR A 107 26.08 -1.16 3.77
CA THR A 107 24.74 -0.63 4.05
C THR A 107 23.85 -0.81 2.83
N PRO A 108 22.75 -1.57 2.90
CA PRO A 108 21.91 -1.85 1.74
C PRO A 108 21.30 -0.61 1.10
N ASN A 109 21.25 -0.60 -0.22
CA ASN A 109 20.54 0.42 -0.98
C ASN A 109 19.95 -0.16 -2.26
N TYR A 110 18.77 0.30 -2.67
CA TYR A 110 18.05 -0.17 -3.88
C TYR A 110 17.87 -1.69 -3.89
N ILE A 111 17.16 -2.18 -2.87
CA ILE A 111 16.82 -3.60 -2.68
C ILE A 111 15.33 -3.79 -2.97
N ILE A 112 15.01 -4.83 -3.73
CA ILE A 112 13.64 -5.25 -3.98
C ILE A 112 13.47 -6.69 -3.50
N ILE A 113 12.48 -6.94 -2.65
CA ILE A 113 12.01 -8.28 -2.30
C ILE A 113 10.57 -8.37 -2.77
N GLU A 114 10.29 -9.32 -3.67
CA GLU A 114 8.95 -9.44 -4.24
C GLU A 114 8.49 -10.88 -4.52
N ASN A 115 7.17 -11.08 -4.45
CA ASN A 115 6.49 -12.34 -4.76
C ASN A 115 6.87 -13.53 -3.86
N LEU A 116 7.08 -13.30 -2.56
CA LEU A 116 7.40 -14.37 -1.61
C LEU A 116 6.33 -14.49 -0.52
N GLU A 117 6.03 -15.72 -0.10
CA GLU A 117 5.42 -15.98 1.20
C GLU A 117 6.54 -16.22 2.21
N ILE A 118 6.52 -15.51 3.34
CA ILE A 118 7.56 -15.60 4.37
C ILE A 118 6.88 -15.76 5.73
N ARG A 119 7.30 -16.76 6.51
CA ARG A 119 6.59 -17.09 7.76
C ARG A 119 7.40 -17.80 8.83
N SER A 120 6.82 -17.86 10.03
CA SER A 120 7.24 -18.71 11.14
C SER A 120 8.56 -18.30 11.83
N ALA A 121 8.78 -17.00 12.05
CA ALA A 121 9.85 -16.47 12.90
C ALA A 121 9.30 -15.90 14.22
N ARG A 122 9.23 -16.77 15.22
CA ARG A 122 8.82 -16.49 16.62
C ARG A 122 9.08 -17.72 17.50
N PRO A 123 9.05 -17.60 18.83
CA PRO A 123 8.92 -18.76 19.70
C PRO A 123 7.66 -19.59 19.38
N PRO A 124 7.71 -20.93 19.51
CA PRO A 124 8.85 -21.75 19.97
C PRO A 124 9.80 -22.18 18.83
N TYR A 125 9.70 -21.58 17.64
CA TYR A 125 10.51 -22.00 16.50
C TYR A 125 11.99 -21.66 16.67
N THR A 126 12.83 -22.48 16.05
CA THR A 126 14.29 -22.41 16.09
C THR A 126 14.88 -22.41 14.68
N PHE A 127 16.14 -22.02 14.57
CA PHE A 127 16.93 -22.02 13.34
C PHE A 127 18.40 -22.37 13.65
N TYR A 128 19.16 -22.75 12.62
CA TYR A 128 20.62 -22.90 12.69
C TYR A 128 21.26 -21.60 12.21
N ASN A 129 22.04 -20.99 13.09
CA ASN A 129 22.66 -19.68 12.89
C ASN A 129 23.89 -19.75 11.96
N ASP A 130 24.54 -18.62 11.67
CA ASP A 130 25.71 -18.57 10.77
C ASP A 130 26.98 -19.26 11.30
N GLN A 131 26.99 -19.69 12.58
CA GLN A 131 28.00 -20.60 13.13
C GLN A 131 27.53 -22.07 13.21
N GLY A 132 26.36 -22.39 12.65
CA GLY A 132 25.79 -23.74 12.67
C GLY A 132 25.16 -24.16 14.01
N ASN A 133 24.96 -23.23 14.93
CA ASN A 133 24.36 -23.49 16.24
C ASN A 133 22.84 -23.35 16.20
N LEU A 134 22.13 -24.27 16.87
CA LEU A 134 20.68 -24.17 17.04
C LEU A 134 20.34 -23.01 17.99
N THR A 135 19.50 -22.09 17.51
CA THR A 135 19.10 -20.85 18.20
C THR A 135 17.58 -20.65 18.11
N SER A 136 16.98 -20.02 19.11
CA SER A 136 15.56 -19.65 19.10
C SER A 136 15.32 -18.28 18.49
N TYR A 137 14.19 -18.09 17.81
CA TYR A 137 13.73 -16.75 17.45
C TYR A 137 13.35 -15.94 18.70
N ALA A 138 13.59 -14.64 18.65
CA ALA A 138 13.06 -13.69 19.64
C ALA A 138 11.55 -13.50 19.46
N GLU A 139 10.86 -13.06 20.52
CA GLU A 139 9.42 -12.73 20.46
C GLU A 139 9.11 -11.69 19.39
N ASN A 140 9.96 -10.68 19.24
CA ASN A 140 9.81 -9.61 18.26
C ASN A 140 10.54 -9.89 16.92
N ALA A 141 10.81 -11.17 16.60
CA ALA A 141 11.31 -11.55 15.29
C ALA A 141 10.28 -11.30 14.18
N SER A 142 10.74 -11.09 12.96
CA SER A 142 9.87 -10.72 11.84
C SER A 142 10.11 -11.54 10.57
N THR A 143 9.20 -11.46 9.60
CA THR A 143 9.46 -12.05 8.27
C THR A 143 10.67 -11.36 7.63
N ILE A 144 10.65 -10.03 7.61
CA ILE A 144 11.70 -9.17 7.07
C ILE A 144 12.02 -8.11 8.12
N TYR A 145 13.28 -8.07 8.54
CA TYR A 145 13.81 -7.08 9.47
C TYR A 145 14.77 -6.15 8.75
N VAL A 146 14.36 -4.89 8.54
CA VAL A 146 15.27 -3.84 8.07
C VAL A 146 16.01 -3.27 9.27
N VAL A 147 17.27 -3.67 9.43
CA VAL A 147 18.17 -3.16 10.47
C VAL A 147 18.64 -1.76 10.08
N GLU A 148 19.08 -1.60 8.84
CA GLU A 148 19.54 -0.36 8.24
C GLU A 148 19.44 -0.44 6.70
N GLY A 149 19.41 0.71 6.04
CA GLY A 149 19.48 0.78 4.58
C GLY A 149 18.57 1.83 3.98
N SER A 150 18.62 1.98 2.65
CA SER A 150 17.82 2.98 1.94
C SER A 150 17.19 2.48 0.64
N ASN A 151 16.07 3.07 0.22
CA ASN A 151 15.39 2.73 -1.04
C ASN A 151 15.08 1.23 -1.14
N ILE A 152 14.36 0.73 -0.13
CA ILE A 152 13.98 -0.68 -0.01
C ILE A 152 12.52 -0.82 -0.42
N THR A 153 12.24 -1.76 -1.32
CA THR A 153 10.87 -2.09 -1.73
C THR A 153 10.53 -3.51 -1.35
N ILE A 154 9.43 -3.67 -0.61
CA ILE A 154 8.79 -4.96 -0.33
C ILE A 154 7.48 -4.98 -1.12
N ARG A 155 7.36 -5.89 -2.09
CA ARG A 155 6.22 -5.89 -3.03
C ARG A 155 5.57 -7.26 -3.16
N ASN A 156 4.24 -7.30 -3.09
CA ASN A 156 3.45 -8.51 -3.37
C ASN A 156 3.94 -9.73 -2.55
N CYS A 157 4.29 -9.49 -1.28
CA CYS A 157 4.69 -10.54 -0.36
C CYS A 157 3.55 -10.90 0.60
N ILE A 158 3.54 -12.15 1.07
CA ILE A 158 2.64 -12.63 2.12
C ILE A 158 3.47 -12.80 3.39
N LEU A 159 3.18 -12.03 4.44
CA LEU A 159 4.00 -11.92 5.65
C LEU A 159 3.20 -12.35 6.90
N HIS A 160 3.46 -13.54 7.44
CA HIS A 160 2.61 -14.13 8.49
C HIS A 160 3.31 -15.10 9.45
N ASP A 161 2.62 -15.51 10.53
CA ASP A 161 3.10 -16.43 11.57
C ASP A 161 4.44 -16.02 12.22
N CYS A 162 4.73 -14.73 12.30
CA CYS A 162 5.92 -14.20 12.97
C CYS A 162 5.55 -13.46 14.26
N GLY A 163 6.58 -13.03 15.00
CA GLY A 163 6.41 -12.04 16.07
C GLY A 163 5.81 -10.77 15.48
N ASN A 164 6.60 -10.10 14.64
CA ASN A 164 6.12 -9.01 13.79
C ASN A 164 5.98 -9.47 12.33
N GLY A 165 4.98 -8.98 11.61
CA GLY A 165 4.89 -9.23 10.17
C GLY A 165 6.05 -8.55 9.44
N PHE A 166 6.13 -7.22 9.49
CA PHE A 166 7.24 -6.44 8.93
C PHE A 166 7.86 -5.52 9.99
N PHE A 167 9.19 -5.47 10.08
CA PHE A 167 9.90 -4.64 11.05
C PHE A 167 10.96 -3.74 10.38
N VAL A 168 10.96 -2.44 10.70
CA VAL A 168 12.02 -1.50 10.31
C VAL A 168 12.55 -0.75 11.53
N ALA A 169 13.87 -0.80 11.75
CA ALA A 169 14.55 0.00 12.75
C ALA A 169 14.93 1.40 12.21
N HIS A 170 15.15 2.34 13.14
CA HIS A 170 15.32 3.78 12.90
C HIS A 170 16.34 4.19 11.82
N GLN A 171 17.27 3.31 11.46
CA GLN A 171 18.29 3.55 10.43
C GLN A 171 17.78 3.26 9.00
N GLY A 172 16.53 2.83 8.83
CA GLY A 172 15.88 2.64 7.53
C GLY A 172 15.44 3.97 6.89
N LYS A 173 15.59 4.11 5.57
CA LYS A 173 15.18 5.30 4.82
C LYS A 173 14.51 4.96 3.49
N ASN A 174 13.50 5.74 3.09
CA ASN A 174 12.78 5.55 1.82
C ASN A 174 12.30 4.10 1.64
N ILE A 175 11.40 3.66 2.51
CA ILE A 175 10.85 2.31 2.49
C ILE A 175 9.50 2.31 1.76
N LEU A 176 9.33 1.41 0.79
CA LEU A 176 8.07 1.18 0.10
C LEU A 176 7.54 -0.23 0.43
N ILE A 177 6.32 -0.30 0.94
CA ILE A 177 5.60 -1.53 1.19
C ILE A 177 4.36 -1.47 0.30
N GLU A 178 4.31 -2.34 -0.72
CA GLU A 178 3.21 -2.31 -1.66
C GLU A 178 2.63 -3.67 -2.07
N GLY A 179 1.30 -3.73 -2.15
CA GLY A 179 0.63 -4.95 -2.59
C GLY A 179 0.84 -6.15 -1.65
N CYS A 180 1.30 -5.96 -0.42
CA CYS A 180 1.58 -7.05 0.51
C CYS A 180 0.31 -7.50 1.25
N TYR A 181 0.28 -8.77 1.65
CA TYR A 181 -0.71 -9.33 2.58
C TYR A 181 -0.04 -9.63 3.91
N ILE A 182 -0.48 -8.97 4.99
CA ILE A 182 0.16 -9.03 6.31
C ILE A 182 -0.89 -9.43 7.34
N TYR A 183 -0.73 -10.61 7.95
CA TYR A 183 -1.71 -11.20 8.85
C TYR A 183 -1.08 -12.29 9.74
N ASP A 184 -1.82 -12.76 10.74
CA ASP A 184 -1.45 -13.86 11.64
C ASP A 184 -0.10 -13.68 12.36
N ASN A 185 0.29 -12.42 12.64
CA ASN A 185 1.48 -12.10 13.43
C ASN A 185 1.12 -11.72 14.87
N GLY A 186 2.10 -11.80 15.77
CA GLY A 186 1.99 -11.40 17.16
C GLY A 186 2.57 -12.44 18.12
N ILE A 187 2.51 -12.17 19.42
CA ILE A 187 2.78 -13.15 20.50
C ILE A 187 1.56 -13.19 21.43
N GLU A 188 1.11 -14.38 21.79
CA GLU A 188 -0.09 -14.57 22.60
C GLU A 188 0.04 -13.84 23.94
N ASN A 189 -1.01 -13.11 24.34
CA ASN A 189 -1.06 -12.27 25.53
C ASN A 189 -0.04 -11.11 25.56
N SER A 190 0.63 -10.80 24.44
CA SER A 190 1.50 -9.65 24.30
C SER A 190 0.84 -8.56 23.47
N ILE A 191 1.13 -7.31 23.85
CA ILE A 191 0.75 -6.10 23.13
C ILE A 191 1.91 -5.52 22.32
N TYR A 192 3.12 -6.07 22.40
CA TYR A 192 4.33 -5.45 21.85
C TYR A 192 4.64 -5.83 20.41
N GLU A 193 4.13 -6.97 19.96
CA GLU A 193 4.33 -7.47 18.61
C GLU A 193 3.09 -7.22 17.74
N HIS A 194 3.31 -6.90 16.46
CA HIS A 194 2.31 -6.31 15.58
C HIS A 194 2.35 -6.95 14.19
N ASN A 195 1.32 -6.74 13.37
CA ASN A 195 1.46 -7.04 11.94
C ASN A 195 2.56 -6.18 11.31
N ASN A 196 2.70 -4.93 11.75
CA ASN A 196 3.75 -4.03 11.29
C ASN A 196 4.25 -3.13 12.41
N TYR A 197 5.58 -3.04 12.53
CA TYR A 197 6.28 -2.11 13.41
C TYR A 197 7.38 -1.41 12.61
N THR A 198 7.22 -0.11 12.34
CA THR A 198 8.21 0.63 11.54
C THR A 198 8.66 1.92 12.18
N GLU A 199 9.94 2.22 12.01
CA GLU A 199 10.56 3.46 12.46
C GLU A 199 11.63 3.83 11.41
N ALA A 200 11.32 4.75 10.51
CA ALA A 200 12.17 5.08 9.36
C ALA A 200 12.11 6.56 8.99
N GLN A 201 13.06 7.00 8.16
CA GLN A 201 12.95 8.29 7.46
C GLN A 201 12.33 8.11 6.08
N GLY A 202 11.05 8.45 5.95
CA GLY A 202 10.28 8.28 4.71
C GLY A 202 9.81 6.84 4.53
N ILE A 203 8.50 6.63 4.64
CA ILE A 203 7.86 5.33 4.45
C ILE A 203 6.52 5.48 3.73
N ILE A 204 6.23 4.56 2.81
CA ILE A 204 4.97 4.50 2.06
C ILE A 204 4.38 3.12 2.18
N PHE A 205 3.12 3.06 2.62
CA PHE A 205 2.26 1.88 2.57
C PHE A 205 1.21 2.10 1.48
N GLN A 206 1.20 1.28 0.43
CA GLN A 206 0.17 1.36 -0.61
C GLN A 206 -0.33 0.02 -1.10
N TYR A 207 -1.61 -0.08 -1.42
CA TYR A 207 -2.21 -1.28 -2.01
C TYR A 207 -2.07 -2.53 -1.15
N ASN A 208 -1.77 -2.39 0.15
CA ASN A 208 -1.60 -3.55 1.03
C ASN A 208 -2.95 -4.05 1.53
N TYR A 209 -2.95 -5.30 1.97
CA TYR A 209 -4.00 -5.88 2.78
C TYR A 209 -3.41 -6.24 4.15
N PHE A 210 -3.88 -5.55 5.18
CA PHE A 210 -3.59 -5.85 6.59
C PHE A 210 -4.82 -6.51 7.20
N SER A 211 -4.66 -7.69 7.78
CA SER A 211 -5.76 -8.47 8.37
C SER A 211 -5.48 -8.84 9.82
N ASN A 212 -6.20 -9.83 10.36
CA ASN A 212 -6.13 -10.23 11.76
C ASN A 212 -4.70 -10.52 12.22
N LEU A 213 -4.38 -10.17 13.47
CA LEU A 213 -3.24 -10.75 14.18
C LEU A 213 -3.53 -12.22 14.48
N ARG A 214 -2.51 -12.95 14.95
CA ARG A 214 -2.69 -14.32 15.42
C ARG A 214 -3.68 -14.35 16.59
N ALA A 215 -4.45 -15.44 16.68
CA ALA A 215 -5.45 -15.60 17.74
C ALA A 215 -4.81 -15.46 19.14
N GLY A 216 -5.40 -14.63 20.00
CA GLY A 216 -4.90 -14.36 21.34
C GLY A 216 -3.76 -13.34 21.42
N CYS A 217 -3.33 -12.75 20.30
CA CYS A 217 -2.38 -11.64 20.27
C CYS A 217 -3.11 -10.29 20.38
N LEU A 218 -2.50 -9.32 21.08
CA LEU A 218 -3.14 -8.05 21.46
C LEU A 218 -2.44 -6.82 20.85
N GLY A 219 -1.59 -7.05 19.85
CA GLY A 219 -0.89 -6.00 19.14
C GLY A 219 -1.76 -5.15 18.21
N ASN A 220 -1.16 -4.07 17.71
CA ASN A 220 -1.77 -3.23 16.69
C ASN A 220 -1.56 -3.81 15.29
N ASN A 221 -2.32 -3.32 14.32
CA ASN A 221 -2.18 -3.74 12.94
C ASN A 221 -0.99 -3.04 12.28
N LEU A 222 -1.09 -1.74 12.05
CA LEU A 222 -0.01 -0.89 11.53
C LEU A 222 0.47 0.05 12.64
N LYS A 223 1.62 -0.24 13.24
CA LYS A 223 2.33 0.68 14.14
C LYS A 223 3.49 1.34 13.42
N ASP A 224 3.50 2.67 13.41
CA ASP A 224 4.51 3.46 12.73
C ASP A 224 4.98 4.68 13.54
N ARG A 225 6.30 4.75 13.70
CA ARG A 225 7.08 5.80 14.37
C ARG A 225 7.86 6.69 13.39
N SER A 226 7.67 6.49 12.09
CA SER A 226 8.50 7.08 11.03
C SER A 226 8.25 8.58 10.81
N SER A 227 9.22 9.27 10.22
CA SER A 227 9.02 10.59 9.60
C SER A 227 8.58 10.42 8.13
N GLY A 228 7.82 11.39 7.58
CA GLY A 228 7.40 11.36 6.18
C GLY A 228 6.48 10.19 5.82
N CYS A 229 5.69 9.71 6.78
CA CYS A 229 4.82 8.55 6.62
C CYS A 229 3.60 8.84 5.73
N VAL A 230 3.36 7.95 4.76
CA VAL A 230 2.22 7.96 3.85
C VAL A 230 1.53 6.61 3.86
N ILE A 231 0.25 6.59 4.16
CA ILE A 231 -0.60 5.38 4.16
C ILE A 231 -1.73 5.63 3.18
N ARG A 232 -1.68 5.00 2.00
CA ARG A 232 -2.65 5.27 0.94
C ARG A 232 -3.19 4.04 0.24
N TYR A 233 -4.46 4.04 -0.11
CA TYR A 233 -5.05 2.96 -0.92
C TYR A 233 -4.77 1.58 -0.33
N ASN A 234 -4.93 1.39 0.97
CA ASN A 234 -4.79 0.09 1.63
C ASN A 234 -6.15 -0.41 2.10
N TRP A 235 -6.26 -1.72 2.30
CA TRP A 235 -7.32 -2.33 3.08
C TRP A 235 -6.75 -2.78 4.42
N ILE A 236 -7.22 -2.18 5.51
CA ILE A 236 -6.68 -2.40 6.86
C ILE A 236 -7.82 -2.79 7.78
N GLU A 237 -7.78 -4.02 8.29
CA GLU A 237 -8.81 -4.52 9.18
C GLU A 237 -8.24 -5.35 10.31
N TYR A 238 -8.96 -5.39 11.42
CA TYR A 238 -8.52 -5.99 12.70
C TYR A 238 -7.41 -5.20 13.41
N GLY A 239 -7.02 -5.71 14.57
CA GLY A 239 -5.93 -5.22 15.41
C GLY A 239 -6.43 -4.47 16.63
N ASN A 240 -5.60 -4.39 17.68
CA ASN A 240 -5.95 -3.60 18.87
C ASN A 240 -6.16 -2.11 18.53
N ARG A 241 -5.46 -1.62 17.50
CA ARG A 241 -5.78 -0.44 16.70
C ARG A 241 -5.45 -0.75 15.25
N GLN A 242 -6.18 -0.16 14.30
CA GLN A 242 -5.81 -0.26 12.89
C GLN A 242 -4.54 0.57 12.62
N LEU A 243 -4.47 1.78 13.17
CA LEU A 243 -3.34 2.71 12.98
C LEU A 243 -2.82 3.21 14.34
N ASP A 244 -1.59 2.84 14.68
CA ASP A 244 -0.87 3.31 15.87
C ASP A 244 0.33 4.17 15.43
N LEU A 245 0.06 5.44 15.21
CA LEU A 245 0.97 6.41 14.62
C LEU A 245 1.59 7.28 15.74
N VAL A 246 2.56 6.70 16.44
CA VAL A 246 3.18 7.30 17.63
C VAL A 246 4.57 7.88 17.36
N ASP A 247 5.22 8.38 18.41
CA ASP A 247 6.47 9.10 18.33
C ASP A 247 7.67 8.18 18.08
N SER A 248 8.86 8.73 17.87
CA SER A 248 10.15 8.02 17.81
C SER A 248 11.06 8.52 18.91
N ASP A 249 11.91 7.64 19.43
CA ASP A 249 12.95 8.02 20.41
C ASP A 249 14.27 8.43 19.75
N TYR A 250 14.32 8.48 18.41
CA TYR A 250 15.55 8.70 17.65
C TYR A 250 15.62 10.10 17.03
N PRO A 251 16.65 10.90 17.34
CA PRO A 251 16.76 12.31 16.92
C PRO A 251 16.78 12.50 15.41
N GLU A 252 17.33 11.57 14.65
CA GLU A 252 17.32 11.61 13.19
C GLU A 252 15.90 11.51 12.60
N ILE A 253 14.93 10.95 13.35
CA ILE A 253 13.53 10.85 12.95
C ILE A 253 12.74 12.03 13.50
N TYR A 254 12.75 12.26 14.82
CA TYR A 254 11.88 13.31 15.39
C TYR A 254 12.34 14.74 15.07
N ASN A 255 13.62 14.95 14.69
CA ASN A 255 14.09 16.24 14.16
C ASN A 255 13.93 16.37 12.63
N ASP A 256 13.47 15.32 11.94
CA ASP A 256 13.22 15.38 10.50
C ASP A 256 12.08 16.36 10.20
N THR A 257 12.26 17.23 9.20
CA THR A 257 11.27 18.24 8.83
C THR A 257 9.91 17.66 8.40
N SER A 258 9.88 16.40 7.99
CA SER A 258 8.67 15.67 7.61
C SER A 258 7.99 14.93 8.77
N TYR A 259 8.61 14.84 9.95
CA TYR A 259 8.10 14.08 11.10
C TYR A 259 6.73 14.55 11.60
N ARG A 260 6.50 15.86 11.52
CA ARG A 260 5.25 16.50 11.98
C ARG A 260 4.12 16.47 10.94
N LYS A 261 4.26 15.69 9.87
CA LYS A 261 3.26 15.54 8.80
C LYS A 261 3.08 14.07 8.46
N THR A 262 1.84 13.60 8.54
CA THR A 262 1.47 12.23 8.16
C THR A 262 0.25 12.27 7.26
N PHE A 263 0.26 11.48 6.18
CA PHE A 263 -0.81 11.46 5.19
C PHE A 263 -1.49 10.10 5.16
N VAL A 264 -2.80 10.07 5.39
CA VAL A 264 -3.62 8.85 5.39
C VAL A 264 -4.83 9.08 4.47
N TYR A 265 -4.85 8.45 3.30
CA TYR A 265 -5.91 8.71 2.31
C TYR A 265 -6.25 7.56 1.37
N GLY A 266 -7.48 7.54 0.87
CA GLY A 266 -7.92 6.50 -0.07
C GLY A 266 -7.97 5.09 0.54
N ASN A 267 -7.87 4.95 1.87
CA ASN A 267 -7.84 3.65 2.52
C ASN A 267 -9.26 3.18 2.89
N ILE A 268 -9.43 1.86 2.93
CA ILE A 268 -10.54 1.18 3.59
C ILE A 268 -10.01 0.71 4.95
N ILE A 269 -10.62 1.19 6.04
CA ILE A 269 -10.20 0.88 7.40
C ILE A 269 -11.39 0.28 8.15
N ILE A 270 -11.26 -0.97 8.61
CA ILE A 270 -12.36 -1.71 9.22
C ILE A 270 -11.97 -2.17 10.62
N GLU A 271 -12.71 -1.66 11.59
CA GLU A 271 -12.70 -2.18 12.94
C GLU A 271 -13.78 -3.27 13.05
N GLN A 272 -13.33 -4.49 13.34
CA GLN A 272 -14.20 -5.67 13.40
C GLN A 272 -14.94 -5.71 14.76
N LEU A 273 -15.63 -6.81 15.04
CA LEU A 273 -16.62 -6.86 16.12
C LEU A 273 -15.98 -6.89 17.51
N ASP A 274 -15.93 -5.71 18.15
CA ASP A 274 -15.46 -5.47 19.52
C ASP A 274 -14.03 -5.97 19.81
N GLU A 275 -13.12 -5.78 18.86
CA GLU A 275 -11.71 -6.16 19.00
C GLU A 275 -10.91 -5.12 19.79
N GLY A 276 -10.11 -5.55 20.77
CA GLY A 276 -9.14 -4.67 21.44
C GLY A 276 -9.66 -3.28 21.86
N ASN A 277 -8.88 -2.24 21.56
CA ASN A 277 -9.18 -0.86 21.90
C ASN A 277 -10.32 -0.31 21.03
N SER A 278 -11.12 0.62 21.56
CA SER A 278 -12.15 1.32 20.76
C SER A 278 -11.59 2.39 19.82
N GLN A 279 -10.28 2.66 19.87
CA GLN A 279 -9.59 3.71 19.11
C GLN A 279 -9.11 3.19 17.76
N ILE A 280 -9.58 3.78 16.66
CA ILE A 280 -9.15 3.40 15.30
C ILE A 280 -7.73 3.90 15.02
N VAL A 281 -7.49 5.18 15.29
CA VAL A 281 -6.21 5.86 15.03
C VAL A 281 -5.67 6.48 16.31
N HIS A 282 -4.43 6.17 16.66
CA HIS A 282 -3.64 6.93 17.64
C HIS A 282 -2.59 7.76 16.89
N TYR A 283 -2.57 9.08 17.08
CA TYR A 283 -1.56 9.97 16.51
C TYR A 283 -0.93 10.86 17.58
N GLY A 284 0.40 10.90 17.64
CA GLY A 284 1.13 11.75 18.60
C GLY A 284 2.31 11.01 19.19
N GLY A 285 2.12 10.43 20.37
CA GLY A 285 3.13 9.61 21.04
C GLY A 285 2.62 8.78 22.21
N ASP A 286 3.41 7.76 22.54
CA ASP A 286 3.17 6.76 23.58
C ASP A 286 4.42 6.42 24.43
N SER A 287 5.57 7.02 24.12
CA SER A 287 6.82 6.82 24.88
C SER A 287 6.78 7.35 26.32
N GLY A 288 5.89 8.30 26.60
CA GLY A 288 5.87 9.06 27.85
C GLY A 288 6.78 10.30 27.86
N ASP A 289 7.68 10.45 26.89
CA ASP A 289 8.43 11.69 26.67
C ASP A 289 7.69 12.59 25.68
N THR A 290 6.89 13.50 26.22
CA THR A 290 6.08 14.42 25.40
C THR A 290 6.94 15.33 24.52
N THR A 291 8.25 15.47 24.77
CA THR A 291 9.10 16.32 23.91
C THR A 291 9.34 15.70 22.53
N HIS A 292 9.22 14.38 22.41
CA HIS A 292 9.39 13.63 21.16
C HIS A 292 8.09 13.43 20.39
N TYR A 293 6.94 13.72 21.01
CA TYR A 293 5.63 13.56 20.39
C TYR A 293 5.56 14.34 19.07
N ARG A 294 4.75 13.82 18.15
CA ARG A 294 4.68 14.36 16.78
C ARG A 294 4.34 15.85 16.76
N HIS A 295 3.48 16.35 17.66
CA HIS A 295 3.04 17.76 17.72
C HIS A 295 2.77 18.35 16.32
N GLY A 296 2.10 17.55 15.50
CA GLY A 296 2.05 17.71 14.07
C GLY A 296 0.63 17.65 13.53
N ARG A 297 0.52 17.51 12.21
CA ARG A 297 -0.76 17.35 11.53
C ARG A 297 -0.86 16.00 10.85
N LEU A 298 -1.92 15.28 11.21
CA LEU A 298 -2.44 14.14 10.47
C LEU A 298 -3.40 14.65 9.38
N TYR A 299 -3.04 14.47 8.11
CA TYR A 299 -3.93 14.71 6.98
C TYR A 299 -4.69 13.42 6.68
N PHE A 300 -5.98 13.40 6.97
CA PHE A 300 -6.83 12.20 6.89
C PHE A 300 -8.00 12.44 5.93
N TYR A 301 -7.92 11.97 4.69
CA TYR A 301 -8.90 12.35 3.67
C TYR A 301 -9.26 11.24 2.69
N ASN A 302 -10.49 11.27 2.17
CA ASN A 302 -10.97 10.27 1.21
C ASN A 302 -10.76 8.84 1.70
N ASN A 303 -10.93 8.57 3.00
CA ASN A 303 -10.93 7.22 3.54
C ASN A 303 -12.37 6.75 3.76
N THR A 304 -12.58 5.44 3.68
CA THR A 304 -13.81 4.78 4.15
C THR A 304 -13.48 4.01 5.42
N VAL A 305 -13.94 4.52 6.56
CA VAL A 305 -13.75 3.91 7.89
C VAL A 305 -15.06 3.29 8.33
N ILE A 306 -15.01 2.01 8.67
CA ILE A 306 -16.16 1.23 9.11
C ILE A 306 -15.84 0.65 10.48
N SER A 307 -16.75 0.81 11.44
CA SER A 307 -16.70 0.03 12.67
C SER A 307 -17.92 -0.85 12.80
N LYS A 308 -17.65 -2.15 12.99
CA LYS A 308 -18.65 -3.18 13.26
C LYS A 308 -18.85 -3.43 14.76
N ARG A 309 -18.20 -2.65 15.63
CA ARG A 309 -18.32 -2.74 17.10
C ARG A 309 -19.76 -2.56 17.55
N SER A 310 -20.15 -3.32 18.57
CA SER A 310 -21.40 -3.08 19.30
C SER A 310 -21.21 -1.99 20.36
N GLY A 311 -19.98 -1.87 20.87
CA GLY A 311 -19.57 -0.87 21.85
C GLY A 311 -19.23 0.49 21.23
N ASN A 312 -18.50 1.30 22.00
CA ASN A 312 -18.02 2.60 21.53
C ASN A 312 -16.90 2.42 20.49
N THR A 313 -16.86 3.35 19.54
CA THR A 313 -15.80 3.57 18.56
C THR A 313 -15.32 5.02 18.70
N THR A 314 -14.01 5.21 18.78
CA THR A 314 -13.36 6.52 18.81
C THR A 314 -12.44 6.63 17.60
N LEU A 315 -12.70 7.59 16.70
CA LEU A 315 -11.90 7.71 15.47
C LEU A 315 -10.45 8.05 15.77
N PHE A 316 -10.21 9.12 16.53
CA PHE A 316 -8.87 9.66 16.75
C PHE A 316 -8.56 9.79 18.24
N ARG A 317 -7.45 9.17 18.67
CA ARG A 317 -6.70 9.55 19.86
C ARG A 317 -5.54 10.43 19.43
N LEU A 318 -5.68 11.73 19.63
CA LEU A 318 -4.54 12.65 19.56
C LEU A 318 -3.92 12.72 20.96
N SER A 319 -2.60 12.56 21.06
CA SER A 319 -1.95 12.40 22.37
C SER A 319 -2.02 13.66 23.25
N THR A 320 -1.94 14.84 22.66
CA THR A 320 -1.96 16.14 23.35
C THR A 320 -2.69 17.19 22.53
N ASN A 321 -2.84 18.40 23.09
CA ASN A 321 -3.41 19.55 22.38
C ASN A 321 -2.46 20.18 21.35
N LEU A 322 -1.24 19.65 21.19
CA LEU A 322 -0.29 20.08 20.16
C LEU A 322 -0.41 19.28 18.86
N GLU A 323 -1.15 18.16 18.86
CA GLU A 323 -1.53 17.45 17.63
C GLU A 323 -2.79 18.03 17.00
N SER A 324 -2.85 17.96 15.67
CA SER A 324 -4.04 18.27 14.89
C SER A 324 -4.33 17.21 13.83
N CYS A 325 -5.60 17.07 13.46
CA CYS A 325 -6.04 16.27 12.33
C CYS A 325 -6.90 17.12 11.39
N ASP A 326 -6.56 17.11 10.10
CA ASP A 326 -7.38 17.64 9.02
C ASP A 326 -8.14 16.47 8.39
N ALA A 327 -9.41 16.32 8.78
CA ALA A 327 -10.28 15.23 8.37
C ALA A 327 -11.31 15.71 7.34
N ARG A 328 -11.17 15.31 6.08
CA ARG A 328 -12.12 15.70 5.01
C ARG A 328 -12.45 14.62 4.00
N ASN A 329 -13.64 14.68 3.42
CA ASN A 329 -14.10 13.73 2.41
C ASN A 329 -14.06 12.26 2.89
N ASN A 330 -14.16 11.99 4.19
CA ASN A 330 -14.16 10.61 4.69
C ASN A 330 -15.58 10.11 4.93
N ILE A 331 -15.80 8.81 4.74
CA ILE A 331 -16.95 8.12 5.30
C ILE A 331 -16.54 7.55 6.66
N PHE A 332 -17.28 7.93 7.71
CA PHE A 332 -17.16 7.34 9.05
C PHE A 332 -18.47 6.62 9.39
N TYR A 333 -18.53 5.32 9.12
CA TYR A 333 -19.73 4.50 9.32
C TYR A 333 -19.58 3.58 10.53
N VAL A 334 -20.59 3.56 11.40
CA VAL A 334 -20.70 2.60 12.50
C VAL A 334 -21.98 1.79 12.38
N THR A 335 -21.89 0.47 12.55
CA THR A 335 -23.08 -0.41 12.55
C THR A 335 -23.97 -0.14 13.77
N ALA A 336 -23.38 0.16 14.92
CA ALA A 336 -24.09 0.58 16.13
C ALA A 336 -24.79 1.94 15.98
N SER A 337 -25.53 2.37 17.01
CA SER A 337 -26.14 3.71 17.04
C SER A 337 -25.08 4.81 16.94
N GLY A 338 -25.38 5.93 16.28
CA GLY A 338 -24.38 6.97 16.04
C GLY A 338 -23.76 7.57 17.30
N ASN A 339 -24.45 7.58 18.44
CA ASN A 339 -23.89 7.99 19.74
C ASN A 339 -22.76 7.09 20.26
N ARG A 340 -22.53 5.94 19.62
CA ARG A 340 -21.36 5.07 19.82
C ARG A 340 -20.14 5.53 19.03
N LEU A 341 -20.27 6.50 18.14
CA LEU A 341 -19.15 7.12 17.43
C LEU A 341 -18.70 8.39 18.14
N ALA A 342 -17.44 8.41 18.57
CA ALA A 342 -16.73 9.59 19.03
C ALA A 342 -15.70 10.04 18.00
N MET A 343 -15.61 11.36 17.77
CA MET A 343 -14.62 11.92 16.85
C MET A 343 -13.21 11.97 17.45
N LEU A 344 -13.11 12.37 18.73
CA LEU A 344 -11.86 12.48 19.47
C LEU A 344 -11.94 11.73 20.81
N ALA A 345 -10.80 11.21 21.27
CA ALA A 345 -10.68 10.63 22.60
C ALA A 345 -10.76 11.70 23.69
N GLU A 346 -9.79 12.61 23.79
CA GLU A 346 -9.73 13.61 24.87
C GLU A 346 -9.07 14.91 24.41
N TYR A 347 -7.89 14.81 23.77
CA TYR A 347 -7.07 15.94 23.38
C TYR A 347 -7.01 16.17 21.87
N GLY A 348 -6.33 17.24 21.48
CA GLY A 348 -5.97 17.58 20.11
C GLY A 348 -6.99 18.44 19.39
N THR A 349 -6.62 18.91 18.19
CA THR A 349 -7.51 19.71 17.34
C THR A 349 -7.97 18.90 16.13
N LEU A 350 -9.27 18.61 16.03
CA LEU A 350 -9.86 18.02 14.83
C LEU A 350 -10.55 19.09 13.98
N ILE A 351 -10.10 19.24 12.74
CA ILE A 351 -10.72 20.09 11.72
C ILE A 351 -11.49 19.16 10.79
N ALA A 352 -12.81 19.13 10.94
CA ALA A 352 -13.70 18.28 10.15
C ALA A 352 -14.35 19.09 9.02
N ARG A 353 -14.39 18.53 7.81
CA ARG A 353 -15.01 19.15 6.64
C ARG A 353 -15.55 18.10 5.68
N HIS A 354 -16.80 18.19 5.23
CA HIS A 354 -17.35 17.29 4.21
C HIS A 354 -17.11 15.79 4.50
N ASN A 355 -17.26 15.36 5.75
CA ASN A 355 -17.28 13.94 6.06
C ASN A 355 -18.72 13.45 6.18
N TRP A 356 -18.93 12.17 5.89
CA TRP A 356 -20.19 11.48 6.13
C TRP A 356 -20.17 10.80 7.49
N LEU A 357 -21.23 10.96 8.29
CA LEU A 357 -21.37 10.43 9.64
C LEU A 357 -22.76 9.87 9.91
N LYS A 358 -22.87 8.90 10.82
CA LYS A 358 -24.17 8.49 11.35
C LYS A 358 -24.75 9.55 12.31
N PRO A 359 -26.05 9.88 12.29
CA PRO A 359 -26.66 10.86 13.19
C PRO A 359 -26.43 10.55 14.67
N ASN A 360 -26.38 11.60 15.49
CA ASN A 360 -26.16 11.55 16.95
C ASN A 360 -24.76 11.11 17.39
N TRP A 361 -23.75 11.19 16.52
CA TRP A 361 -22.35 11.09 16.93
C TRP A 361 -22.00 12.13 18.00
N VAL A 362 -20.97 11.84 18.80
CA VAL A 362 -20.49 12.72 19.87
C VAL A 362 -19.05 13.16 19.60
N ILE A 363 -18.63 14.28 20.18
CA ILE A 363 -17.24 14.71 20.08
C ILE A 363 -16.32 13.70 20.78
N SER A 364 -16.70 13.28 22.00
CA SER A 364 -15.94 12.36 22.83
C SER A 364 -16.86 11.56 23.76
N HIS A 365 -16.46 10.34 24.11
CA HIS A 365 -17.06 9.54 25.20
C HIS A 365 -16.39 9.76 26.57
N SER A 366 -15.37 10.61 26.62
CA SER A 366 -14.58 10.95 27.81
C SER A 366 -14.75 12.43 28.18
N THR A 367 -14.06 12.88 29.22
CA THR A 367 -13.93 14.32 29.50
C THR A 367 -13.13 14.98 28.38
N PHE A 368 -13.77 15.82 27.57
CA PHE A 368 -13.13 16.44 26.42
C PHE A 368 -12.31 17.67 26.80
N GLN A 369 -11.05 17.72 26.36
CA GLN A 369 -10.09 18.81 26.60
C GLN A 369 -9.46 19.37 25.32
N GLY A 370 -9.86 18.85 24.16
CA GLY A 370 -9.39 19.24 22.85
C GLY A 370 -10.21 20.35 22.20
N THR A 371 -10.07 20.48 20.88
CA THR A 371 -10.85 21.40 20.05
C THR A 371 -11.44 20.65 18.86
N PHE A 372 -12.74 20.82 18.63
CA PHE A 372 -13.43 20.31 17.46
C PHE A 372 -13.91 21.49 16.60
N ILE A 373 -13.50 21.52 15.34
CA ILE A 373 -13.83 22.58 14.38
C ILE A 373 -14.62 21.94 13.23
N ASP A 374 -15.93 22.18 13.20
CA ASP A 374 -16.76 21.91 12.03
C ASP A 374 -16.57 23.03 11.01
N SER A 375 -15.91 22.71 9.89
CA SER A 375 -15.66 23.63 8.78
C SER A 375 -16.74 23.56 7.69
N GLY A 376 -17.87 22.89 7.96
CA GLY A 376 -19.02 22.81 7.08
C GLY A 376 -19.02 21.61 6.12
N GLY A 377 -20.17 21.40 5.48
CA GLY A 377 -20.42 20.36 4.47
C GLY A 377 -20.53 18.94 5.03
N MET A 378 -20.54 18.76 6.35
CA MET A 378 -20.75 17.47 6.98
C MET A 378 -22.12 16.88 6.59
N ILE A 379 -22.13 15.61 6.21
CA ILE A 379 -23.35 14.89 5.83
C ILE A 379 -23.69 13.88 6.91
N THR A 380 -24.98 13.78 7.27
CA THR A 380 -25.45 12.75 8.20
C THR A 380 -26.57 11.91 7.61
N GLY A 381 -26.52 10.61 7.83
CA GLY A 381 -27.56 9.68 7.40
C GLY A 381 -27.46 8.31 8.05
N ASN A 382 -28.47 7.46 7.85
CA ASN A 382 -28.44 6.12 8.43
C ASN A 382 -27.41 5.23 7.73
N GLU A 383 -27.26 5.37 6.41
CA GLU A 383 -26.32 4.61 5.58
C GLU A 383 -25.65 5.52 4.53
N PRO A 384 -24.38 5.31 4.19
CA PRO A 384 -23.68 6.06 3.14
C PRO A 384 -24.21 5.76 1.73
N GLY A 385 -24.87 4.62 1.55
CA GLY A 385 -25.31 4.11 0.25
C GLY A 385 -24.20 3.33 -0.47
N PHE A 386 -23.67 2.30 0.19
CA PHE A 386 -22.74 1.35 -0.43
C PHE A 386 -23.47 0.39 -1.38
N VAL A 387 -22.77 -0.12 -2.40
CA VAL A 387 -23.30 -1.10 -3.35
C VAL A 387 -23.71 -2.38 -2.63
N ASP A 388 -22.84 -2.94 -1.80
CA ASP A 388 -23.14 -4.11 -0.97
C ASP A 388 -22.30 -4.14 0.30
N PHE A 389 -22.85 -3.61 1.39
CA PHE A 389 -22.15 -3.57 2.68
C PHE A 389 -21.81 -4.98 3.22
N ASN A 390 -22.67 -5.97 3.01
CA ASN A 390 -22.50 -7.30 3.61
C ASN A 390 -21.40 -8.11 2.92
N ASN A 391 -21.21 -7.88 1.61
CA ASN A 391 -20.09 -8.43 0.86
C ASN A 391 -18.86 -7.50 0.83
N GLU A 392 -18.91 -6.41 1.59
CA GLU A 392 -17.85 -5.40 1.71
C GLU A 392 -17.48 -4.75 0.36
N ASP A 393 -18.49 -4.58 -0.50
CA ASP A 393 -18.41 -3.70 -1.66
C ASP A 393 -18.81 -2.28 -1.25
N PHE A 394 -17.79 -1.49 -0.89
CA PHE A 394 -17.95 -0.12 -0.42
C PHE A 394 -17.91 0.93 -1.53
N HIS A 395 -18.03 0.52 -2.81
CA HIS A 395 -18.35 1.47 -3.86
C HIS A 395 -19.69 2.13 -3.58
N LEU A 396 -19.88 3.33 -4.12
CA LEU A 396 -21.09 4.11 -3.90
C LEU A 396 -22.21 3.71 -4.86
N LEU A 397 -23.45 3.67 -4.37
CA LEU A 397 -24.64 3.60 -5.21
C LEU A 397 -24.84 4.90 -5.99
N SER A 398 -25.54 4.81 -7.13
CA SER A 398 -25.97 5.97 -7.91
C SER A 398 -26.84 6.96 -7.14
N THR A 399 -27.45 6.52 -6.05
CA THR A 399 -28.30 7.31 -5.15
C THR A 399 -27.58 7.72 -3.87
N SER A 400 -26.28 7.44 -3.74
CA SER A 400 -25.50 7.81 -2.57
C SER A 400 -25.44 9.34 -2.42
N GLN A 401 -25.63 9.81 -1.19
CA GLN A 401 -25.43 11.21 -0.81
C GLN A 401 -23.95 11.62 -0.73
N CYS A 402 -23.04 10.64 -0.80
CA CYS A 402 -21.60 10.89 -0.81
C CYS A 402 -21.09 11.32 -2.18
N ARG A 403 -21.87 11.11 -3.25
CA ARG A 403 -21.48 11.48 -4.61
C ARG A 403 -21.46 12.99 -4.80
N ASP A 404 -20.42 13.51 -5.45
CA ASP A 404 -20.17 14.92 -5.75
C ASP A 404 -20.22 15.83 -4.50
N ALA A 405 -20.03 15.25 -3.32
CA ALA A 405 -20.28 15.91 -2.05
C ALA A 405 -19.01 16.28 -1.29
N GLY A 406 -17.85 15.88 -1.80
CA GLY A 406 -16.55 16.23 -1.26
C GLY A 406 -16.16 17.69 -1.54
N THR A 407 -14.99 18.06 -1.02
CA THR A 407 -14.38 19.38 -1.16
C THR A 407 -12.94 19.24 -1.67
N ASN A 408 -12.36 20.36 -2.10
CA ASN A 408 -10.92 20.47 -2.35
C ASN A 408 -10.08 20.03 -1.14
N LEU A 409 -8.99 19.33 -1.43
CA LEU A 409 -7.99 18.92 -0.46
C LEU A 409 -7.17 20.11 0.06
N ALA A 410 -6.44 19.92 1.16
CA ALA A 410 -5.57 20.96 1.69
C ALA A 410 -4.43 21.27 0.69
N PRO A 411 -4.04 22.54 0.47
CA PRO A 411 -2.98 22.89 -0.48
C PRO A 411 -1.67 22.11 -0.25
N GLU A 412 -1.35 21.78 1.01
CA GLU A 412 -0.15 21.06 1.42
C GLU A 412 -0.09 19.60 0.91
N VAL A 413 -1.20 19.02 0.45
CA VAL A 413 -1.19 17.66 -0.11
C VAL A 413 -0.73 17.65 -1.58
N PHE A 414 -0.75 18.79 -2.27
CA PHE A 414 -0.42 18.85 -3.69
C PHE A 414 1.07 19.14 -3.94
N PRO A 415 1.63 18.64 -5.06
CA PRO A 415 1.03 17.69 -6.01
C PRO A 415 1.20 16.22 -5.58
N GLN A 416 2.03 15.96 -4.56
CA GLN A 416 2.59 14.64 -4.29
C GLN A 416 1.60 13.63 -3.68
N TYR A 417 0.61 14.12 -2.93
CA TYR A 417 -0.33 13.31 -2.16
C TYR A 417 -1.77 13.51 -2.64
N ASN A 418 -1.96 13.72 -3.94
CA ASN A 418 -3.31 13.80 -4.50
C ASN A 418 -4.00 12.43 -4.52
N VAL A 419 -5.34 12.43 -4.45
CA VAL A 419 -6.18 11.24 -4.63
C VAL A 419 -6.39 11.04 -6.14
N ILE A 420 -5.76 10.01 -6.70
CA ILE A 420 -5.81 9.69 -8.14
C ILE A 420 -6.05 8.20 -8.42
N TYR A 421 -6.01 7.37 -7.39
CA TYR A 421 -6.27 5.93 -7.47
C TYR A 421 -7.36 5.55 -6.46
N GLN A 422 -7.92 4.36 -6.64
CA GLN A 422 -8.75 3.70 -5.66
C GLN A 422 -8.33 2.23 -5.51
N TYR A 423 -8.62 1.65 -4.35
CA TYR A 423 -8.25 0.27 -4.04
C TYR A 423 -9.14 -0.72 -4.80
N VAL A 424 -8.59 -1.84 -5.25
CA VAL A 424 -9.37 -2.95 -5.80
C VAL A 424 -9.17 -4.16 -4.88
N LYS A 425 -10.30 -4.66 -4.35
CA LYS A 425 -10.31 -5.72 -3.34
C LYS A 425 -9.80 -7.04 -3.93
N HIS A 426 -8.69 -7.64 -3.47
CA HIS A 426 -7.63 -7.10 -2.60
C HIS A 426 -6.30 -6.93 -3.37
N GLN A 427 -5.39 -6.15 -2.77
CA GLN A 427 -3.99 -5.91 -3.18
C GLN A 427 -3.81 -5.32 -4.59
N GLN A 428 -4.88 -4.77 -5.15
CA GLN A 428 -4.89 -4.15 -6.46
C GLN A 428 -5.34 -2.69 -6.36
N TYR A 429 -5.19 -1.96 -7.46
CA TYR A 429 -5.62 -0.58 -7.57
C TYR A 429 -5.98 -0.26 -9.01
N GLU A 430 -6.74 0.79 -9.18
CA GLU A 430 -7.06 1.36 -10.48
C GLU A 430 -7.07 2.88 -10.40
N ASN A 431 -7.08 3.56 -11.55
CA ASN A 431 -7.31 5.00 -11.58
C ASN A 431 -8.69 5.29 -11.02
N GLY A 432 -8.77 6.26 -10.09
CA GLY A 432 -10.07 6.78 -9.67
C GLY A 432 -10.77 7.43 -10.87
N PRO A 433 -12.07 7.19 -11.09
CA PRO A 433 -12.90 8.05 -11.92
C PRO A 433 -12.69 9.52 -11.54
N TYR A 434 -12.66 10.41 -12.52
CA TYR A 434 -12.56 11.85 -12.27
C TYR A 434 -13.56 12.59 -13.14
N ASP A 435 -14.54 13.21 -12.49
CA ASP A 435 -15.54 14.08 -13.12
C ASP A 435 -15.45 15.55 -12.67
N GLY A 436 -14.49 15.86 -11.78
CA GLY A 436 -14.14 17.23 -11.38
C GLY A 436 -14.52 17.59 -9.94
N ILE A 437 -15.30 16.75 -9.27
CA ILE A 437 -15.70 16.92 -7.87
C ILE A 437 -15.34 15.63 -7.13
N PHE A 438 -14.82 15.72 -5.90
CA PHE A 438 -14.55 14.52 -5.12
C PHE A 438 -15.84 13.96 -4.56
N ASP A 439 -15.97 12.64 -4.57
CA ASP A 439 -16.88 11.93 -3.70
C ASP A 439 -16.33 11.88 -2.27
N ILE A 440 -17.24 11.71 -1.31
CA ILE A 440 -16.88 11.41 0.08
C ILE A 440 -16.60 9.90 0.19
N GLY A 441 -15.42 9.52 0.64
CA GLY A 441 -14.99 8.13 0.81
C GLY A 441 -13.76 7.78 -0.02
N ALA A 442 -13.39 6.49 0.03
CA ALA A 442 -12.23 5.95 -0.70
C ALA A 442 -12.49 5.61 -2.17
N PHE A 443 -13.75 5.64 -2.61
CA PHE A 443 -14.17 5.27 -3.96
C PHE A 443 -14.89 6.44 -4.62
N GLU A 444 -14.45 6.76 -5.83
CA GLU A 444 -15.17 7.69 -6.70
C GLU A 444 -16.26 6.91 -7.44
N TYR A 445 -17.47 7.44 -7.44
CA TYR A 445 -18.59 6.88 -8.16
C TYR A 445 -18.31 6.97 -9.65
N SER A 446 -18.23 5.81 -10.30
CA SER A 446 -18.44 5.73 -11.73
C SER A 446 -19.85 5.24 -11.98
N ALA A 447 -20.58 5.87 -12.90
CA ALA A 447 -21.89 5.40 -13.33
C ALA A 447 -21.89 4.00 -13.95
N GLY A 448 -20.74 3.32 -13.99
CA GLY A 448 -20.61 2.04 -14.66
C GLY A 448 -21.07 2.23 -16.09
N GLY A 449 -20.21 2.79 -16.93
CA GLY A 449 -20.23 2.37 -18.32
C GLY A 449 -19.87 0.89 -18.37
N VAL A 450 -20.77 0.02 -17.93
CA VAL A 450 -20.83 -1.36 -18.40
C VAL A 450 -21.08 -1.17 -19.89
N VAL A 451 -20.01 -1.16 -20.67
CA VAL A 451 -20.14 -1.72 -22.01
C VAL A 451 -20.52 -3.15 -21.71
N GLU A 452 -21.82 -3.47 -21.85
CA GLU A 452 -22.21 -4.87 -21.96
C GLU A 452 -21.24 -5.50 -22.95
N GLU A 453 -20.51 -6.52 -22.52
CA GLU A 453 -19.79 -7.39 -23.45
C GLU A 453 -20.76 -8.12 -24.40
N ASP A 454 -22.07 -7.89 -24.30
CA ASP A 454 -23.06 -8.18 -25.33
C ASP A 454 -23.09 -7.08 -26.40
N GLY A 455 -22.10 -7.12 -27.29
CA GLY A 455 -22.23 -6.42 -28.59
C GLY A 455 -20.94 -6.26 -29.39
N ALA A 456 -19.78 -6.32 -28.75
CA ALA A 456 -18.49 -6.16 -29.43
C ALA A 456 -17.93 -7.47 -30.03
N ARG A 457 -18.80 -8.36 -30.55
CA ARG A 457 -18.37 -9.54 -31.33
C ARG A 457 -18.18 -9.27 -32.83
N ASN A 458 -18.14 -8.01 -33.28
CA ASN A 458 -17.77 -7.71 -34.67
C ASN A 458 -16.38 -7.07 -34.75
N LYS A 459 -15.34 -7.92 -34.72
CA LYS A 459 -13.96 -7.64 -35.17
C LYS A 459 -13.87 -7.25 -36.67
N GLY A 460 -14.99 -7.04 -37.37
CA GLY A 460 -15.05 -7.06 -38.84
C GLY A 460 -14.91 -5.72 -39.57
N GLU A 461 -14.98 -4.56 -38.91
CA GLU A 461 -15.13 -3.27 -39.64
C GLU A 461 -14.01 -2.24 -39.47
N ILE A 462 -13.04 -2.44 -38.57
CA ILE A 462 -11.91 -1.49 -38.43
C ILE A 462 -10.59 -2.24 -38.58
N VAL A 463 -9.94 -2.07 -39.73
CA VAL A 463 -8.59 -2.57 -39.97
C VAL A 463 -7.58 -1.50 -39.55
N ILE A 464 -6.93 -1.70 -38.42
CA ILE A 464 -5.75 -0.92 -38.01
C ILE A 464 -4.53 -1.59 -38.64
N SER A 465 -4.07 -1.09 -39.79
CA SER A 465 -2.82 -1.57 -40.39
C SER A 465 -1.66 -0.65 -40.02
N SER A 466 -0.72 -1.14 -39.23
CA SER A 466 0.62 -0.55 -39.15
C SER A 466 1.48 -1.15 -40.27
N LEU A 467 1.69 -0.39 -41.35
CA LEU A 467 2.72 -0.76 -42.31
C LEU A 467 4.08 -0.47 -41.64
N LEU A 468 4.88 -1.49 -41.36
CA LEU A 468 6.23 -1.38 -40.78
C LEU A 468 7.16 -0.41 -41.54
N THR A 469 6.82 -0.04 -42.78
CA THR A 469 7.54 0.91 -43.62
C THR A 469 7.01 2.35 -43.56
N SER A 470 5.92 2.61 -42.82
CA SER A 470 5.39 3.96 -42.62
C SER A 470 4.94 4.17 -41.18
N ARG A 471 5.50 5.17 -40.50
CA ARG A 471 5.16 5.56 -39.11
C ARG A 471 3.77 6.20 -39.04
N ALA A 472 2.72 5.45 -39.37
CA ALA A 472 1.35 5.92 -39.39
C ALA A 472 0.35 4.83 -38.99
N ILE A 473 -0.79 5.27 -38.46
CA ILE A 473 -1.97 4.44 -38.17
C ILE A 473 -3.07 4.80 -39.16
N GLU A 474 -3.62 3.81 -39.86
CA GLU A 474 -4.75 4.01 -40.78
C GLU A 474 -6.07 3.57 -40.16
N PHE A 475 -7.07 4.45 -40.21
CA PHE A 475 -8.46 4.17 -39.90
C PHE A 475 -9.21 4.00 -41.22
N LYS A 476 -9.72 2.81 -41.49
CA LYS A 476 -10.44 2.46 -42.72
C LYS A 476 -11.92 2.16 -42.44
N SER A 477 -12.73 2.15 -43.50
CA SER A 477 -14.16 1.80 -43.45
C SER A 477 -14.99 2.71 -42.53
N LEU A 478 -14.66 4.01 -42.51
CA LEU A 478 -15.39 5.01 -41.72
C LEU A 478 -16.59 5.53 -42.52
N LYS A 479 -17.73 5.78 -41.85
CA LYS A 479 -18.92 6.32 -42.52
C LYS A 479 -18.73 7.79 -42.90
N SER A 480 -19.14 8.15 -44.11
CA SER A 480 -19.07 9.52 -44.61
C SER A 480 -19.88 10.50 -43.76
N GLY A 481 -19.27 11.63 -43.39
CA GLY A 481 -19.89 12.67 -42.55
C GLY A 481 -19.61 12.52 -41.05
N GLY A 482 -18.76 11.56 -40.67
CA GLY A 482 -18.31 11.36 -39.30
C GLY A 482 -17.13 12.23 -38.87
N GLY A 483 -16.72 12.08 -37.61
CA GLY A 483 -15.53 12.72 -37.05
C GLY A 483 -14.70 11.75 -36.20
N LEU A 484 -13.38 11.94 -36.20
CA LEU A 484 -12.44 11.24 -35.33
C LEU A 484 -11.82 12.26 -34.39
N ARG A 485 -11.86 11.96 -33.09
CA ARG A 485 -11.07 12.66 -32.08
C ARG A 485 -10.13 11.67 -31.41
N ILE A 486 -8.90 12.08 -31.18
CA ILE A 486 -7.88 11.30 -30.49
C ILE A 486 -7.43 12.10 -29.28
N TYR A 487 -7.32 11.42 -28.15
CA TYR A 487 -6.96 11.95 -26.86
C TYR A 487 -5.72 11.24 -26.34
N ASP A 488 -4.83 11.94 -25.64
CA ASP A 488 -3.81 11.27 -24.82
C ASP A 488 -4.41 10.72 -23.51
N ALA A 489 -3.58 10.04 -22.74
CA ALA A 489 -3.96 9.48 -21.44
C ALA A 489 -4.38 10.55 -20.40
N GLN A 490 -4.09 11.83 -20.65
CA GLN A 490 -4.51 12.96 -19.81
C GLN A 490 -5.78 13.63 -20.33
N GLY A 491 -6.43 13.06 -21.36
CA GLY A 491 -7.67 13.59 -21.95
C GLY A 491 -7.48 14.81 -22.86
N ARG A 492 -6.24 15.17 -23.22
CA ARG A 492 -5.98 16.28 -24.15
C ARG A 492 -6.17 15.81 -25.58
N ILE A 493 -6.85 16.63 -26.40
CA ILE A 493 -7.05 16.32 -27.82
C ILE A 493 -5.72 16.41 -28.56
N ILE A 494 -5.27 15.28 -29.11
CA ILE A 494 -4.11 15.15 -29.97
C ILE A 494 -4.49 15.41 -31.43
N GLN A 495 -5.66 14.96 -31.85
CA GLN A 495 -6.14 15.12 -33.22
C GLN A 495 -7.67 15.20 -33.27
N SER A 496 -8.21 16.05 -34.14
CA SER A 496 -9.66 16.12 -34.43
C SER A 496 -9.88 16.37 -35.90
N VAL A 497 -10.57 15.46 -36.59
CA VAL A 497 -10.80 15.54 -38.05
C VAL A 497 -12.23 15.13 -38.42
N LYS A 498 -12.80 15.76 -39.45
CA LYS A 498 -13.98 15.25 -40.14
C LYS A 498 -13.54 14.22 -41.17
N ILE A 499 -14.25 13.10 -41.25
CA ILE A 499 -13.87 11.96 -42.09
C ILE A 499 -14.97 11.63 -43.09
N TYR A 500 -14.55 11.31 -44.30
CA TYR A 500 -15.43 10.90 -45.39
C TYR A 500 -15.33 9.39 -45.71
N ASP A 501 -14.16 8.75 -45.60
CA ASP A 501 -14.00 7.28 -45.80
C ASP A 501 -12.85 6.66 -44.98
N SER A 502 -11.69 7.32 -44.93
CA SER A 502 -10.52 6.87 -44.18
C SER A 502 -9.72 8.04 -43.62
N TYR A 503 -8.90 7.78 -42.61
CA TYR A 503 -7.97 8.76 -42.06
C TYR A 503 -6.63 8.11 -41.70
N ARG A 504 -5.54 8.82 -41.97
CA ARG A 504 -4.18 8.37 -41.65
C ARG A 504 -3.56 9.30 -40.63
N LEU A 505 -3.32 8.79 -39.43
CA LEU A 505 -2.61 9.49 -38.36
C LEU A 505 -1.11 9.27 -38.52
N ASN A 506 -0.35 10.34 -38.74
CA ASN A 506 1.11 10.29 -38.64
C ASN A 506 1.51 10.23 -37.16
N ILE A 507 2.28 9.21 -36.77
CA ILE A 507 2.70 8.98 -35.37
C ILE A 507 4.17 9.36 -35.11
N GLU A 508 4.88 9.95 -36.08
CA GLU A 508 6.29 10.35 -35.94
C GLU A 508 6.58 11.30 -34.79
N ASN A 509 5.64 12.21 -34.53
CA ASN A 509 5.76 13.22 -33.47
C ASN A 509 4.86 12.93 -32.26
N ILE A 510 4.22 11.76 -32.23
CA ILE A 510 3.38 11.33 -31.11
C ILE A 510 4.23 10.45 -30.17
N PRO A 511 4.43 10.85 -28.90
CA PRO A 511 5.22 10.09 -27.93
C PRO A 511 4.67 8.67 -27.70
N PRO A 512 5.50 7.71 -27.26
CA PRO A 512 5.01 6.44 -26.72
C PRO A 512 4.00 6.69 -25.59
N GLY A 513 2.94 5.89 -25.54
CA GLY A 513 1.89 6.08 -24.55
C GLY A 513 0.56 5.48 -24.95
N VAL A 514 -0.42 5.66 -24.08
CA VAL A 514 -1.81 5.25 -24.31
C VAL A 514 -2.59 6.43 -24.85
N TYR A 515 -3.34 6.18 -25.92
CA TYR A 515 -4.22 7.15 -26.56
C TYR A 515 -5.61 6.54 -26.71
N PHE A 516 -6.63 7.38 -26.63
CA PHE A 516 -8.02 6.99 -26.81
C PHE A 516 -8.57 7.68 -28.06
N TYR A 517 -9.48 7.04 -28.78
CA TYR A 517 -10.15 7.69 -29.89
C TYR A 517 -11.66 7.52 -29.83
N ILE A 518 -12.37 8.52 -30.37
CA ILE A 518 -13.83 8.56 -30.47
C ILE A 518 -14.21 8.79 -31.93
N LEU A 519 -15.09 7.93 -32.46
CA LEU A 519 -15.71 8.09 -33.77
C LEU A 519 -17.16 8.60 -33.65
N SER A 520 -17.49 9.69 -34.34
CA SER A 520 -18.85 10.24 -34.51
C SER A 520 -19.33 10.04 -35.96
N PRO A 521 -20.65 10.05 -36.27
CA PRO A 521 -21.78 10.54 -35.46
C PRO A 521 -22.27 9.56 -34.38
N ASN A 522 -21.73 8.33 -34.33
CA ASN A 522 -22.34 7.23 -33.59
C ASN A 522 -22.00 7.11 -32.10
N LYS A 523 -21.25 8.00 -31.44
CA LYS A 523 -20.92 7.98 -29.99
C LYS A 523 -20.46 6.62 -29.37
N GLN A 524 -20.32 5.53 -30.13
CA GLN A 524 -20.29 4.15 -29.61
C GLN A 524 -19.00 3.40 -29.92
N ARG A 525 -18.04 4.01 -30.61
CA ARG A 525 -16.73 3.37 -30.79
C ARG A 525 -15.67 4.22 -30.11
N ILE A 526 -15.41 3.84 -28.87
CA ILE A 526 -14.24 4.24 -28.10
C ILE A 526 -13.21 3.13 -28.29
N GLY A 527 -12.01 3.48 -28.70
CA GLY A 527 -10.92 2.52 -28.81
C GLY A 527 -9.63 3.04 -28.20
N LYS A 528 -8.72 2.11 -27.92
CA LYS A 528 -7.41 2.37 -27.32
C LYS A 528 -6.32 2.11 -28.35
N ILE A 529 -5.37 3.03 -28.45
CA ILE A 529 -4.13 2.88 -29.21
C ILE A 529 -2.99 2.86 -28.18
N VAL A 530 -2.15 1.84 -28.24
CA VAL A 530 -0.92 1.80 -27.46
C VAL A 530 0.24 2.00 -28.43
N LEU A 531 0.91 3.15 -28.30
CA LEU A 531 2.13 3.42 -29.05
C LEU A 531 3.32 2.97 -28.20
N ILE A 532 3.98 1.91 -28.66
CA ILE A 532 5.24 1.41 -28.13
C ILE A 532 6.29 1.71 -29.20
N ARG A 533 7.41 2.33 -28.83
CA ARG A 533 8.53 2.59 -29.75
C ARG A 533 9.72 1.74 -29.38
#